data_AF-A0A4R4UGD5-F1
#
_entry.id   AF-A0A4R4UGD5-F1
#
_cell.length_a   1.000
_cell.length_b   1.000
_cell.length_c   1.000
_cell.angle_alpha   90.00
_cell.angle_beta   90.00
_cell.angle_gamma   90.00
#
_symmetry.space_group_name_H-M   'P 1'
#
loop_
_entity.id
_entity.type
_entity.pdbx_description
1 polymer ?
#
loop_
_entity_poly.entity_id
_entity_poly.type
_entity_poly.pdbx_seq_one_letter_code
_entity_poly.pdbx_strand_id
1 'polypeptide(L)'
;MLHAAADLLCDHRGAWVGGGKWLPRRLLQADHARGAALLQGHHQLCESGDAAALTAAASQVLELVGGEVREGYRRTWRGPR
;
A
#
# COMPACT_ATOMS: atom_id res chain seq x y z
N MET A 1 -6.52 -2.63 -5.92
CA MET A 1 -5.81 -2.86 -4.64
C MET A 1 -4.32 -2.48 -4.72
N LEU A 2 -3.52 -3.03 -5.66
CA LEU A 2 -2.08 -2.74 -5.73
C LEU A 2 -1.74 -1.24 -5.77
N HIS A 3 -2.33 -0.48 -6.71
CA HIS A 3 -2.01 0.94 -6.88
C HIS A 3 -2.23 1.75 -5.60
N ALA A 4 -3.41 1.63 -4.97
CA ALA A 4 -3.71 2.35 -3.73
C ALA A 4 -2.77 1.99 -2.56
N ALA A 5 -2.40 0.72 -2.40
CA ALA A 5 -1.45 0.31 -1.36
C ALA A 5 -0.02 0.79 -1.66
N ALA A 6 0.41 0.73 -2.92
CA ALA A 6 1.70 1.24 -3.35
C ALA A 6 1.81 2.75 -3.16
N ASP A 7 0.74 3.46 -3.48
CA ASP A 7 0.56 4.89 -3.29
C ASP A 7 0.70 5.26 -1.80
N LEU A 8 -0.06 4.62 -0.91
CA LEU A 8 0.05 4.82 0.54
C LEU A 8 1.46 4.55 1.07
N LEU A 9 2.10 3.46 0.61
CA LEU A 9 3.45 3.11 1.05
C LEU A 9 4.49 4.13 0.57
N CYS A 10 4.39 4.60 -0.67
CA CYS A 10 5.28 5.64 -1.20
C CYS A 10 5.09 6.97 -0.48
N ASP A 11 3.84 7.36 -0.21
CA ASP A 11 3.51 8.60 0.52
C ASP A 11 4.07 8.56 1.95
N HIS A 12 3.81 7.47 2.69
CA HIS A 12 4.31 7.29 4.05
C HIS A 12 5.84 7.34 4.16
N ARG A 13 6.54 6.89 3.10
CA ARG A 13 8.01 6.89 3.03
C ARG A 13 8.59 8.20 2.47
N GLY A 14 7.76 9.20 2.13
CA GLY A 14 8.20 10.44 1.51
C GLY A 14 8.79 10.25 0.10
N ALA A 15 8.43 9.16 -0.58
CA ALA A 15 8.97 8.76 -1.88
C ALA A 15 7.98 9.00 -3.04
N TRP A 16 6.87 9.73 -2.79
CA TRP A 16 5.86 9.99 -3.81
C TRP A 16 6.35 10.97 -4.87
N VAL A 17 6.38 10.52 -6.13
CA VAL A 17 6.74 11.36 -7.29
C VAL A 17 5.83 11.06 -8.50
N GLY A 18 4.60 10.58 -8.24
CA GLY A 18 3.62 10.17 -9.25
C GLY A 18 3.71 8.68 -9.66
N GLY A 19 2.55 8.11 -10.00
CA GLY A 19 2.39 6.72 -10.44
C GLY A 19 2.80 6.47 -11.90
N GLY A 20 2.79 5.21 -12.34
CA GLY A 20 3.05 4.81 -13.74
C GLY A 20 4.11 3.72 -13.88
N LYS A 21 4.76 3.63 -15.04
CA LYS A 21 5.67 2.52 -15.42
C LYS A 21 6.83 2.24 -14.46
N TRP A 22 7.17 3.21 -13.61
CA TRP A 22 8.27 3.09 -12.64
C TRP A 22 7.81 2.62 -11.25
N LEU A 23 6.51 2.39 -11.06
CA LEU A 23 5.91 2.02 -9.78
C LEU A 23 6.62 0.81 -9.13
N PRO A 24 6.92 -0.31 -9.81
CA PRO A 24 7.57 -1.45 -9.16
C PRO A 24 8.95 -1.12 -8.60
N ARG A 25 9.78 -0.39 -9.37
CA ARG A 25 11.12 -0.01 -8.93
C ARG A 25 11.07 0.97 -7.75
N ARG A 26 10.21 1.98 -7.84
CA ARG A 26 10.06 2.98 -6.78
C ARG A 26 9.52 2.37 -5.50
N LEU A 27 8.57 1.46 -5.63
CA LEU A 27 7.99 0.75 -4.49
C LEU A 27 9.07 -0.04 -3.73
N LEU A 28 9.93 -0.77 -4.44
CA LEU A 28 11.06 -1.49 -3.86
C LEU A 28 12.11 -0.57 -3.22
N GLN A 29 12.33 0.61 -3.80
CA GLN A 29 13.23 1.62 -3.22
C GLN A 29 12.66 2.25 -1.94
N ALA A 30 11.35 2.48 -1.89
CA ALA A 30 10.68 3.07 -0.74
C ALA A 30 10.62 2.11 0.46
N ASP A 31 10.29 0.84 0.20
CA ASP A 31 10.29 -0.24 1.20
C ASP A 31 10.44 -1.59 0.47
N HIS A 32 11.64 -2.16 0.54
CA HIS A 32 11.94 -3.41 -0.17
C HIS A 32 11.04 -4.56 0.28
N ALA A 33 10.81 -4.71 1.59
CA ALA A 33 10.08 -5.85 2.13
C ALA A 33 8.59 -5.79 1.78
N ARG A 34 7.93 -4.67 2.08
CA ARG A 34 6.49 -4.49 1.80
C ARG A 34 6.23 -4.29 0.30
N GLY A 35 7.16 -3.64 -0.40
CA GLY A 35 7.09 -3.47 -1.84
C GLY A 35 7.18 -4.80 -2.60
N ALA A 36 8.12 -5.67 -2.21
CA ALA A 36 8.22 -7.01 -2.81
C ALA A 36 6.96 -7.85 -2.53
N ALA A 37 6.42 -7.80 -1.31
CA ALA A 37 5.19 -8.51 -0.95
C ALA A 37 3.98 -8.07 -1.79
N LEU A 38 3.82 -6.76 -2.02
CA LEU A 38 2.77 -6.21 -2.87
C LEU A 38 2.89 -6.66 -4.34
N LEU A 39 4.11 -6.62 -4.89
CA LEU A 39 4.37 -7.05 -6.26
C LEU A 39 4.16 -8.55 -6.43
N GLN A 40 4.64 -9.35 -5.48
CA GLN A 40 4.48 -10.81 -5.49
C GLN A 40 3.01 -11.21 -5.36
N GLY A 41 2.26 -10.60 -4.44
CA GLY A 41 0.84 -10.85 -4.28
C GLY A 41 0.03 -10.47 -5.54
N HIS A 42 0.43 -9.39 -6.23
CA HIS A 42 -0.20 -9.02 -7.49
C HIS A 42 0.10 -10.03 -8.61
N HIS A 43 1.33 -10.54 -8.69
CA HIS A 43 1.69 -11.58 -9.64
C HIS A 43 0.86 -12.85 -9.42
N GLN A 44 0.78 -13.32 -8.17
CA GLN A 44 0.01 -14.50 -7.79
C GLN A 44 -1.48 -14.35 -8.12
N LEU A 45 -2.06 -13.17 -7.88
CA LEU A 45 -3.42 -12.86 -8.29
C LEU A 45 -3.61 -12.99 -9.80
N CYS A 46 -2.69 -12.49 -10.60
CA CYS A 46 -2.76 -12.59 -12.06
C CYS A 46 -2.63 -14.04 -12.56
N GLU A 47 -1.80 -14.86 -11.91
CA GLU A 47 -1.58 -16.26 -12.30
C GLU A 47 -2.71 -17.21 -11.88
N SER A 48 -3.21 -17.03 -10.65
CA SER A 48 -4.10 -18.01 -10.01
C SER A 48 -5.53 -17.50 -9.79
N GLY A 49 -5.75 -16.18 -9.89
CA GLY A 49 -7.00 -15.53 -9.48
C GLY A 49 -7.14 -15.37 -7.95
N ASP A 50 -6.20 -15.87 -7.15
CA ASP A 50 -6.24 -15.74 -5.69
C ASP A 50 -5.71 -14.38 -5.22
N ALA A 51 -6.57 -13.62 -4.53
CA ALA A 51 -6.26 -12.30 -3.99
C ALA A 51 -5.71 -12.33 -2.55
N ALA A 52 -5.59 -13.48 -1.90
CA ALA A 52 -5.26 -13.60 -0.48
C ALA A 52 -3.91 -12.93 -0.16
N ALA A 53 -2.86 -13.25 -0.94
CA ALA A 53 -1.52 -12.70 -0.72
C ALA A 53 -1.47 -11.17 -0.93
N LEU A 54 -2.15 -10.67 -1.98
CA LEU A 54 -2.22 -9.24 -2.23
C LEU A 54 -2.98 -8.50 -1.11
N THR A 55 -4.05 -9.11 -0.61
CA THR A 55 -4.86 -8.55 0.48
C THR A 55 -4.04 -8.47 1.76
N ALA A 56 -3.34 -9.55 2.13
CA ALA A 56 -2.46 -9.58 3.30
C ALA A 56 -1.35 -8.51 3.22
N ALA A 57 -0.71 -8.36 2.05
CA ALA A 57 0.30 -7.33 1.84
C ALA A 57 -0.28 -5.90 1.94
N ALA A 58 -1.48 -5.67 1.40
CA ALA A 58 -2.16 -4.39 1.51
C ALA A 58 -2.55 -4.07 2.97
N SER A 59 -3.03 -5.04 3.73
CA SER A 59 -3.35 -4.87 5.16
C SER A 59 -2.12 -4.47 5.98
N GLN A 60 -0.95 -5.05 5.71
CA GLN A 60 0.30 -4.64 6.37
C GLN A 60 0.71 -3.19 6.07
N VAL A 61 0.39 -2.69 4.87
CA VAL A 61 0.58 -1.27 4.53
C VAL A 61 -0.43 -0.41 5.26
N LEU A 62 -1.69 -0.82 5.35
CA LEU A 62 -2.72 -0.10 6.09
C LEU A 62 -2.33 0.04 7.56
N GLU A 63 -1.91 -1.05 8.22
CA GLU A 63 -1.40 -1.02 9.59
C GLU A 63 -0.25 -0.03 9.77
N LEU A 64 0.66 0.05 8.80
CA LEU A 64 1.78 0.99 8.82
C LEU A 64 1.32 2.46 8.78
N VAL A 65 0.30 2.78 7.99
CA VAL A 65 -0.15 4.17 7.77
C VAL A 65 -1.24 4.64 8.74
N GLY A 66 -1.63 3.83 9.72
CA GLY A 66 -2.61 4.19 10.74
C GLY A 66 -3.83 3.27 10.86
N GLY A 67 -3.82 2.14 10.15
CA GLY A 67 -4.83 1.08 10.19
C GLY A 67 -5.97 1.25 9.17
N GLU A 68 -6.85 0.25 9.15
CA GLU A 68 -8.07 0.28 8.34
C GLU A 68 -9.06 1.32 8.86
N VAL A 69 -9.63 2.12 7.95
CA VAL A 69 -10.82 2.93 8.26
C VAL A 69 -12.03 2.01 8.16
N ARG A 70 -12.66 1.72 9.29
CA ARG A 70 -13.90 0.94 9.35
C ARG A 70 -15.11 1.86 9.30
N GLU A 71 -16.20 1.36 8.75
CA GLU A 71 -17.47 2.09 8.73
C GLU A 71 -17.89 2.49 10.16
N GLY A 72 -18.34 3.74 10.33
CA GLY A 72 -18.60 4.34 11.64
C GLY A 72 -17.41 5.02 12.31
N TYR A 73 -16.20 4.94 11.74
CA TYR A 73 -15.05 5.70 12.24
C TYR A 73 -15.30 7.21 12.15
N ARG A 74 -15.30 7.88 13.30
CA ARG A 74 -15.32 9.36 13.41
C ARG A 74 -14.09 9.81 14.18
N ARG A 75 -13.25 10.63 13.54
CA ARG A 75 -12.16 11.36 14.20
C ARG A 75 -12.46 12.84 14.12
N THR A 76 -12.62 13.48 15.27
CA THR A 76 -12.69 14.96 15.33
C THR A 76 -11.31 15.51 15.02
N TRP A 77 -11.16 16.11 13.84
CA TRP A 77 -9.97 16.86 13.47
C TRP A 77 -9.80 18.06 14.41
N ARG A 78 -8.68 18.12 15.13
CA ARG A 78 -8.20 19.31 15.83
C ARG A 78 -7.03 19.80 14.99
N GLY A 79 -7.27 20.77 14.12
CA GLY A 79 -6.24 21.29 13.21
C GLY A 79 -4.98 21.78 13.94
N PRO A 80 -3.90 22.04 13.19
CA PRO A 80 -2.68 22.57 13.79
C PRO A 80 -2.97 23.90 14.50
N ARG A 81 -2.41 24.05 15.71
CA ARG A 81 -2.35 25.34 16.43
C ARG A 81 -1.28 26.22 15.82
#